data_AF-A0A127A1Q7-F1
#
_entry.id   AF-A0A127A1Q7-F1
#
_cell.length_a   1.000
_cell.length_b   1.000
_cell.length_c   1.000
_cell.angle_alpha   90.00
_cell.angle_beta   90.00
_cell.angle_gamma   90.00
#
_symmetry.space_group_name_H-M   'P 1'
#
loop_
_entity.id
_entity.type
_entity.pdbx_description
1 polymer ?
#
loop_
_entity_poly.entity_id
_entity_poly.type
_entity_poly.pdbx_seq_one_letter_code
_entity_poly.pdbx_strand_id
1 'polypeptide(L)'
;MFGINGPEFLILLVIGVLVIGPKRLPEYTQKLANIVKELRRMAAGAKEQLKEETGVDLSEVDWRKYDPRQYDPRKIIRDALLDDDAPSATPAPAPALAAAAGATAAASIPAPLVERLQAGEKAPFDSEAT
;
A
#
# COMPACT_ATOMS: atom_id res chain seq x y z
N MET A 1 -11.30 19.99 9.30
CA MET A 1 -12.53 20.21 10.09
C MET A 1 -13.57 20.85 9.17
N PHE A 2 -14.32 20.06 8.40
CA PHE A 2 -15.49 20.56 7.68
C PHE A 2 -16.69 20.26 8.56
N GLY A 3 -17.11 21.25 9.36
CA GLY A 3 -18.28 21.17 10.23
C GLY A 3 -19.57 21.31 9.44
N ILE A 4 -19.75 20.47 8.40
CA ILE A 4 -20.93 20.46 7.55
C ILE A 4 -21.91 19.43 8.11
N ASN A 5 -23.02 19.92 8.60
CA ASN A 5 -24.15 19.12 9.04
C ASN A 5 -25.02 18.72 7.84
N GLY A 6 -25.86 17.69 8.00
CA GLY A 6 -26.76 17.22 6.95
C GLY A 6 -27.56 18.32 6.23
N PRO A 7 -28.16 19.30 6.94
CA PRO A 7 -28.87 20.41 6.31
C PRO A 7 -27.97 21.35 5.49
N GLU A 8 -26.76 21.66 5.99
CA GLU A 8 -25.81 22.53 5.30
C GLU A 8 -25.30 21.88 4.01
N PHE A 9 -25.10 20.56 4.02
CA PHE A 9 -24.79 19.79 2.81
C PHE A 9 -25.91 19.87 1.77
N LEU A 10 -27.18 19.78 2.21
CA LEU A 10 -28.33 19.90 1.31
C LEU A 10 -28.39 21.29 0.65
N ILE A 11 -28.16 22.35 1.43
CA ILE A 11 -28.08 23.73 0.91
C ILE A 11 -26.97 23.85 -0.12
N LEU A 12 -25.79 23.30 0.16
CA LEU A 12 -24.66 23.32 -0.77
C LEU A 12 -25.00 22.57 -2.08
N LEU A 13 -25.71 21.44 -1.98
CA LEU A 13 -26.15 20.68 -3.15
C LEU A 13 -27.11 21.51 -4.00
N VAL A 14 -28.10 22.17 -3.39
CA VAL A 14 -29.03 23.05 -4.10
C VAL A 14 -28.29 24.20 -4.79
N ILE A 15 -27.34 24.84 -4.10
CA ILE A 15 -26.49 25.89 -4.67
C ILE A 15 -25.68 25.34 -5.86
N GLY A 16 -25.05 24.17 -5.70
CA GLY A 16 -24.28 23.53 -6.78
C GLY A 16 -25.13 23.23 -8.02
N VAL A 17 -26.36 22.73 -7.83
CA VAL A 17 -27.32 22.49 -8.91
C VAL A 17 -27.71 23.80 -9.60
N LEU A 18 -27.91 24.89 -8.85
CA LEU A 18 -28.24 26.20 -9.40
C LEU A 18 -27.08 26.79 -10.21
N VAL A 19 -25.85 26.71 -9.69
CA VAL A 19 -24.64 27.24 -10.34
C VAL A 19 -24.31 26.50 -11.64
N ILE A 20 -24.37 25.17 -11.61
CA ILE A 20 -24.13 24.31 -12.79
C ILE A 20 -25.32 24.36 -13.76
N GLY A 21 -26.51 24.55 -13.22
CA GLY A 21 -27.79 24.49 -13.91
C GLY A 21 -28.42 23.08 -13.85
N PRO A 22 -29.69 22.95 -13.44
CA PRO A 22 -30.35 21.65 -13.26
C PRO A 22 -30.51 20.88 -14.58
N LYS A 23 -30.47 21.58 -15.72
CA LYS A 23 -30.55 20.97 -17.05
C LYS A 23 -29.23 20.32 -17.49
N ARG A 24 -28.09 20.84 -17.05
CA ARG A 24 -26.75 20.36 -17.48
C ARG A 24 -26.18 19.29 -16.55
N LEU A 25 -26.55 19.33 -15.26
CA LEU A 25 -26.15 18.32 -14.28
C LEU A 25 -26.36 16.87 -14.76
N PRO A 26 -27.57 16.44 -15.21
CA PRO A 26 -27.79 15.05 -15.62
C PRO A 26 -26.88 14.62 -16.78
N GLU A 27 -26.56 15.52 -17.71
CA GLU A 27 -25.65 15.24 -18.82
C GLU A 27 -24.23 14.93 -18.32
N TYR A 28 -23.72 15.71 -17.36
CA TYR A 28 -22.41 15.47 -16.77
C TYR A 28 -22.38 14.23 -15.88
N THR A 29 -23.43 13.98 -15.09
CA THR A 29 -23.51 12.78 -14.24
C THR A 29 -23.58 11.51 -15.08
N GLN A 30 -24.22 11.55 -16.25
CA GLN A 30 -24.22 10.43 -17.20
C GLN A 30 -22.81 10.13 -17.72
N LYS A 31 -22.04 11.16 -18.08
CA LYS A 31 -20.63 10.99 -18.50
C LYS A 31 -19.79 10.37 -17.39
N LEU A 32 -19.91 10.88 -16.17
CA LEU A 32 -19.23 10.32 -15.01
C LEU A 32 -19.66 8.88 -14.72
N ALA A 33 -20.96 8.59 -14.79
CA ALA A 33 -21.49 7.24 -14.57
C ALA A 33 -20.94 6.24 -15.60
N ASN A 34 -20.79 6.65 -16.86
CA ASN A 34 -20.20 5.80 -17.89
C ASN A 34 -18.72 5.51 -17.60
N ILE A 35 -17.95 6.51 -17.20
CA ILE A 35 -16.54 6.33 -16.77
C ILE A 35 -16.46 5.35 -15.59
N VAL A 36 -17.31 5.53 -14.57
CA VAL A 36 -17.32 4.63 -13.40
C VAL A 36 -17.71 3.21 -13.78
N LYS A 37 -18.67 3.03 -14.71
CA LYS A 37 -19.06 1.70 -15.21
C LYS A 37 -17.91 1.02 -15.97
N GLU A 38 -17.20 1.76 -16.82
CA GLU A 38 -16.04 1.24 -17.55
C GLU A 38 -14.91 0.87 -16.60
N LEU A 39 -14.62 1.73 -15.62
CA LEU A 39 -13.63 1.46 -14.58
C LEU A 39 -14.01 0.22 -13.77
N ARG A 40 -15.29 0.07 -13.40
CA ARG A 40 -15.78 -1.12 -12.70
C ARG A 40 -15.64 -2.39 -13.54
N ARG A 41 -15.94 -2.31 -14.84
CA ARG A 41 -15.79 -3.44 -15.77
C ARG A 41 -14.32 -3.84 -15.92
N MET A 42 -13.44 -2.86 -16.06
CA MET A 42 -12.00 -3.07 -16.15
C MET A 42 -11.43 -3.67 -14.86
N ALA A 43 -11.82 -3.14 -13.70
CA ALA A 43 -11.43 -3.67 -12.40
C ALA A 43 -11.94 -5.10 -12.17
N ALA A 44 -13.17 -5.40 -12.61
CA ALA A 44 -13.70 -6.76 -12.55
C ALA A 44 -12.93 -7.73 -13.46
N GLY A 45 -12.57 -7.31 -14.68
CA GLY A 45 -11.75 -8.12 -15.59
C GLY A 45 -10.33 -8.34 -15.08
N ALA A 46 -9.70 -7.32 -14.50
CA ALA A 46 -8.39 -7.44 -13.87
C ALA A 46 -8.43 -8.36 -12.65
N LYS A 47 -9.49 -8.28 -11.84
CA LYS A 47 -9.72 -9.19 -10.71
C LYS A 47 -9.83 -10.65 -11.18
N GLU A 48 -10.55 -10.89 -12.28
CA GLU A 48 -10.69 -12.23 -12.86
C GLU A 48 -9.36 -12.79 -13.35
N GLN A 49 -8.57 -12.00 -14.08
CA GLN A 49 -7.24 -12.40 -14.56
C GLN A 49 -6.27 -12.71 -13.41
N LEU A 50 -6.24 -11.88 -12.37
CA LEU A 50 -5.42 -12.14 -11.19
C LEU A 50 -5.85 -13.42 -10.46
N LYS A 51 -7.16 -13.71 -10.43
CA LYS A 51 -7.72 -14.93 -9.84
C LYS A 51 -7.30 -16.17 -10.63
N GLU A 52 -7.35 -16.10 -11.96
CA GLU A 52 -6.95 -17.20 -12.85
C GLU A 52 -5.44 -17.48 -12.78
N GLU A 53 -4.60 -16.45 -12.71
CA GLU A 53 -3.14 -16.61 -12.71
C GLU A 53 -2.54 -16.95 -11.35
N THR A 54 -3.11 -16.42 -10.26
CA THR A 54 -2.55 -16.61 -8.90
C THR A 54 -3.26 -17.73 -8.14
N GLY A 55 -4.45 -18.15 -8.58
CA GLY A 55 -5.32 -19.08 -7.84
C GLY A 55 -5.83 -18.51 -6.50
N VAL A 56 -5.44 -17.28 -6.15
CA VAL A 56 -5.86 -16.57 -4.95
C VAL A 56 -7.11 -15.79 -5.29
N ASP A 57 -8.23 -16.16 -4.67
CA ASP A 57 -9.46 -15.41 -4.81
C ASP A 57 -9.31 -14.09 -4.03
N LEU A 58 -9.09 -12.98 -4.75
CA LEU A 58 -9.08 -11.63 -4.17
C LEU A 58 -10.43 -11.24 -3.54
N SER A 59 -11.46 -12.07 -3.71
CA SER A 59 -12.72 -12.01 -2.97
C SER A 59 -12.56 -12.42 -1.51
N GLU A 60 -11.64 -13.33 -1.21
CA GLU A 60 -11.27 -13.80 0.14
C GLU A 60 -10.06 -13.05 0.71
N VAL A 61 -9.37 -12.23 -0.10
CA VAL A 61 -8.44 -11.22 0.43
C VAL A 61 -9.25 -10.15 1.14
N ASP A 62 -9.44 -10.47 2.40
CA ASP A 62 -10.09 -9.76 3.47
C ASP A 62 -9.53 -8.32 3.57
N TRP A 63 -10.14 -7.37 2.87
CA TRP A 63 -9.85 -5.93 2.99
C TRP A 63 -10.06 -5.42 4.43
N ARG A 64 -10.69 -6.22 5.31
CA ARG A 64 -10.75 -5.98 6.77
C ARG A 64 -9.46 -6.31 7.50
N LYS A 65 -8.53 -7.10 6.92
CA LYS A 65 -7.18 -7.34 7.49
C LYS A 65 -6.22 -6.17 7.23
N TYR A 66 -6.53 -5.32 6.24
CA TYR A 66 -5.76 -4.11 5.94
C TYR A 66 -6.43 -2.82 6.47
N ASP A 67 -7.46 -2.92 7.31
CA ASP A 67 -7.99 -1.76 8.05
C ASP A 67 -6.96 -1.34 9.12
N PRO A 68 -6.30 -0.17 8.99
CA PRO A 68 -5.23 0.28 9.89
C PRO A 68 -5.66 0.47 11.35
N ARG A 69 -6.97 0.40 11.63
CA ARG A 69 -7.53 0.52 12.98
C ARG A 69 -7.64 -0.83 13.71
N GLN A 70 -7.46 -1.94 13.00
CA GLN A 70 -7.61 -3.31 13.52
C GLN A 70 -6.28 -4.08 13.59
N TYR A 71 -5.14 -3.42 13.38
CA TYR A 71 -3.83 -3.92 13.83
C TYR A 71 -3.75 -3.71 15.36
N ASP A 72 -4.58 -4.45 16.11
CA ASP A 72 -4.62 -4.36 17.57
C ASP A 72 -3.42 -5.13 18.13
N PRO A 73 -2.38 -4.44 18.64
CA PRO A 73 -1.12 -5.04 19.09
C PRO A 73 -1.33 -6.07 20.21
N ARG A 74 -2.47 -6.05 20.90
CA ARG A 74 -2.81 -6.97 21.98
C ARG A 74 -2.98 -8.41 21.51
N LYS A 75 -3.37 -8.64 20.26
CA LYS A 75 -3.46 -10.01 19.70
C LYS A 75 -2.09 -10.62 19.48
N ILE A 76 -1.13 -9.84 18.96
CA ILE A 76 0.25 -10.29 18.72
C ILE A 76 0.94 -10.68 20.03
N ILE A 77 0.70 -9.92 21.10
CA ILE A 77 1.25 -10.21 22.44
C ILE A 77 0.58 -11.44 23.05
N ARG A 78 -0.72 -11.65 22.84
CA ARG A 78 -1.42 -12.83 23.36
C ARG A 78 -0.96 -14.12 22.69
N ASP A 79 -0.75 -14.13 21.37
CA ASP A 79 -0.16 -15.30 20.69
C ASP A 79 1.25 -15.58 21.20
N ALA A 80 2.06 -14.55 21.47
CA ALA A 80 3.38 -14.72 22.06
C ALA A 80 3.37 -15.15 23.54
N LEU A 81 2.24 -15.01 24.26
CA LEU A 81 2.14 -15.31 25.69
C LEU A 81 1.35 -16.59 26.00
N LEU A 82 0.49 -17.06 25.09
CA LEU A 82 -0.31 -18.28 25.28
C LEU A 82 0.36 -19.55 24.75
N ASP A 83 1.36 -19.43 23.85
CA ASP A 83 2.08 -20.58 23.29
C ASP A 83 3.34 -20.99 24.09
N ASP A 84 3.63 -20.37 25.25
CA ASP A 84 4.84 -20.65 26.03
C ASP A 84 4.52 -21.22 27.44
N ASP A 85 3.77 -22.34 27.49
CA ASP A 85 3.63 -23.19 28.68
C ASP A 85 4.48 -24.48 28.52
N ALA A 86 5.79 -24.31 28.78
CA ALA A 86 6.78 -25.22 29.40
C ALA A 86 7.41 -26.41 28.61
N PRO A 87 8.64 -26.87 28.98
CA PRO A 87 9.69 -26.25 29.82
C PRO A 87 11.12 -26.37 29.24
N SER A 88 12.03 -25.46 29.64
CA SER A 88 13.38 -25.83 30.12
C SER A 88 14.07 -24.62 30.75
N ALA A 89 14.06 -24.62 32.08
CA ALA A 89 14.94 -23.79 32.88
C ALA A 89 16.39 -24.29 32.74
N THR A 90 17.32 -23.39 32.38
CA THR A 90 18.70 -23.43 32.87
C THR A 90 19.21 -21.99 32.90
N PRO A 91 19.77 -21.51 34.04
CA PRO A 91 20.05 -20.10 34.24
C PRO A 91 21.29 -19.66 33.46
N ALA A 92 21.25 -18.41 33.00
CA ALA A 92 22.38 -17.71 32.41
C ALA A 92 23.61 -17.73 33.33
N PRO A 93 24.80 -17.76 32.73
CA PRO A 93 25.72 -16.68 33.03
C PRO A 93 26.17 -16.01 31.73
N ALA A 94 26.12 -14.68 31.72
CA ALA A 94 26.84 -13.88 30.73
C ALA A 94 28.35 -14.10 30.90
N PRO A 95 29.10 -14.15 29.78
CA PRO A 95 30.38 -13.47 29.75
C PRO A 95 30.42 -12.47 28.59
N ALA A 96 30.97 -11.32 28.92
CA ALA A 96 31.31 -10.26 27.98
C ALA A 96 32.37 -10.70 26.97
N LEU A 97 32.31 -10.07 25.80
CA LEU A 97 33.38 -9.85 24.81
C LEU A 97 34.10 -11.09 24.25
N ALA A 98 33.88 -11.37 22.95
CA ALA A 98 34.95 -11.40 21.93
C ALA A 98 34.48 -11.98 20.58
N ALA A 99 34.86 -11.27 19.51
CA ALA A 99 35.33 -11.79 18.22
C ALA A 99 34.40 -12.67 17.34
N ALA A 100 33.94 -12.04 16.27
CA ALA A 100 34.17 -12.41 14.87
C ALA A 100 33.75 -13.80 14.34
N ALA A 101 32.81 -13.70 13.39
CA ALA A 101 32.73 -14.38 12.09
C ALA A 101 32.08 -15.78 12.01
N GLY A 102 30.96 -15.83 11.26
CA GLY A 102 30.67 -16.97 10.36
C GLY A 102 29.20 -17.30 10.12
N ALA A 103 28.62 -16.72 9.04
CA ALA A 103 27.53 -17.20 8.15
C ALA A 103 26.15 -17.57 8.76
N THR A 104 24.99 -17.15 8.22
CA THR A 104 24.50 -17.42 6.85
C THR A 104 23.36 -16.49 6.39
N ALA A 105 23.45 -16.10 5.11
CA ALA A 105 22.41 -15.86 4.09
C ALA A 105 21.11 -15.08 4.39
N ALA A 106 21.03 -13.84 3.85
CA ALA A 106 19.83 -13.36 3.16
C ALA A 106 20.15 -12.20 2.18
N ALA A 107 20.08 -12.53 0.87
CA ALA A 107 19.83 -11.68 -0.30
C ALA A 107 20.53 -10.31 -0.43
N SER A 108 21.64 -10.29 -1.17
CA SER A 108 22.24 -9.08 -1.74
C SER A 108 21.45 -8.59 -2.96
N ILE A 109 20.82 -7.42 -2.85
CA ILE A 109 20.36 -6.64 -4.01
C ILE A 109 21.63 -6.13 -4.73
N PRO A 110 21.82 -6.34 -6.04
CA PRO A 110 22.95 -5.75 -6.75
C PRO A 110 22.75 -4.24 -6.77
N ALA A 111 23.54 -3.52 -5.97
CA ALA A 111 23.61 -2.07 -6.05
C ALA A 111 24.15 -1.68 -7.44
N PRO A 112 23.57 -0.67 -8.12
CA PRO A 112 24.09 -0.21 -9.40
C PRO A 112 25.54 0.21 -9.22
N LEU A 113 26.43 -0.34 -10.04
CA LEU A 113 27.86 0.00 -10.02
C LEU A 113 28.01 1.41 -10.59
N VAL A 114 27.96 2.42 -9.72
CA VAL A 114 28.27 3.79 -10.09
C VAL A 114 29.77 3.88 -10.30
N GLU A 115 30.20 3.74 -11.55
CA GLU A 115 31.58 3.91 -11.94
C GLU A 115 31.96 5.38 -11.75
N ARG A 116 32.80 5.65 -10.74
CA ARG A 116 33.26 7.00 -10.46
C ARG A 116 34.39 7.35 -11.42
N LEU A 117 34.17 8.39 -12.20
CA LEU A 117 35.19 9.00 -13.06
C LEU A 117 36.39 9.45 -12.20
N GLN A 118 37.59 9.20 -12.72
CA GLN A 118 38.84 9.63 -12.09
C GLN A 118 38.94 11.17 -12.13
N ALA A 119 39.72 11.75 -11.21
CA ALA A 119 39.88 13.21 -11.15
C ALA A 119 40.52 13.74 -12.44
N GLY A 120 39.76 14.56 -13.19
CA GLY A 120 40.18 15.13 -14.48
C GLY A 120 39.60 14.43 -15.72
N GLU A 121 38.84 13.34 -15.53
CA GLU A 121 38.15 12.68 -16.63
C GLU A 121 36.84 13.40 -16.98
N LYS A 122 36.63 13.64 -18.28
CA LYS A 122 35.47 14.37 -18.77
C LYS A 122 34.31 13.40 -18.94
N ALA A 123 33.16 13.71 -18.34
CA ALA A 123 31.97 12.89 -18.47
C ALA A 123 31.55 12.75 -19.95
N PRO A 124 31.10 11.56 -20.39
CA PRO A 124 30.62 11.36 -21.74
C PRO A 124 29.40 12.26 -22.02
N PHE A 125 29.40 12.91 -23.17
CA PHE A 125 28.32 13.80 -23.61
C PHE A 125 27.24 12.99 -24.34
N ASP A 126 25.98 13.23 -23.99
CA ASP A 126 24.81 12.65 -24.65
C ASP A 126 24.38 13.54 -25.82
N SER A 127 24.51 13.01 -27.05
CA SER A 127 24.16 13.71 -28.28
C SER A 127 22.68 13.71 -28.62
N GLU A 128 21.83 12.99 -27.87
CA GLU A 128 20.40 12.90 -28.14
C GLU A 128 19.55 13.89 -27.31
N ALA A 129 20.18 14.69 -26.45
CA ALA A 129 19.49 15.77 -25.73
C ALA A 129 19.29 17.00 -26.65
N THR A 130 18.14 17.07 -27.33
CA THR A 130 17.63 18.27 -28.03
C THR A 130 16.30 18.70 -27.43
#